data_AF-A0A3D3LRU3-F1
#
_entry.id   AF-A0A3D3LRU3-F1
#
_cell.length_a   1.000
_cell.length_b   1.000
_cell.length_c   1.000
_cell.angle_alpha   90.00
_cell.angle_beta   90.00
_cell.angle_gamma   90.00
#
_symmetry.space_group_name_H-M   'P 1'
#
loop_
_entity.id
_entity.type
_entity.pdbx_description
1 polymer ?
#
loop_
_entity_poly.entity_id
_entity_poly.type
_entity_poly.pdbx_seq_one_letter_code
_entity_poly.pdbx_strand_id
1 'polypeptide(L)'
;MKNLIYLFLAVLLISCGGSNLATDGHPEDDYKNTKNPRGYVRPQPNDGSNNSGNNTGDNTGDGMLTGTNCAPPDLRKNVPLNRKICKTDDCLIQFAGYWWWTNYQYSDTVHWFWNNGSSWNPRGAWVDGEGLHLTVKKDDLGGGTAWFSSEVVAVFENDKKTLAKTGYGTYLVSARIKSDASFDKLDKNVAFGLFTFDKTGTYNSNNPYREIDLAEISRWGVPPASNVLDPRLAVGNAQFAIQLWNSYPQNVKRYTINPVKEITLVMKWTGEGQPVTFYQYDGIYTLDNLPGSAAQTWTTAKEQNKFIPNDGCQLFHMNLWMGNFGEGNAHPGPSNGQTSEVVVTNFQYRR
;
A
#
# COMPACT_ATOMS: atom_id res chain seq x y z
N MET A 1 -66.92 17.61 12.73
CA MET A 1 -67.11 18.97 12.18
C MET A 1 -65.74 19.62 12.02
N LYS A 2 -65.41 20.00 10.77
CA LYS A 2 -64.57 21.16 10.35
C LYS A 2 -63.14 21.25 10.91
N ASN A 3 -62.08 21.54 10.19
CA ASN A 3 -61.81 21.91 8.79
C ASN A 3 -60.25 21.95 8.68
N LEU A 4 -59.62 21.43 7.61
CA LEU A 4 -59.26 22.17 6.37
C LEU A 4 -58.12 23.19 6.67
N ILE A 5 -57.03 23.42 5.92
CA ILE A 5 -56.62 23.28 4.51
C ILE A 5 -55.09 23.60 4.46
N TYR A 6 -54.24 23.04 3.60
CA TYR A 6 -53.72 23.60 2.31
C TYR A 6 -52.28 23.04 2.16
N LEU A 7 -51.67 22.76 1.00
CA LEU A 7 -52.00 22.86 -0.42
C LEU A 7 -50.84 22.16 -1.18
N PHE A 8 -51.17 21.23 -2.08
CA PHE A 8 -50.66 21.00 -3.46
C PHE A 8 -49.22 21.41 -3.87
N LEU A 9 -48.51 20.68 -4.74
CA LEU A 9 -48.82 20.32 -6.14
C LEU A 9 -47.83 19.19 -6.56
N ALA A 10 -48.27 18.01 -7.03
CA ALA A 10 -48.40 17.56 -8.44
C ALA A 10 -47.11 17.70 -9.28
N VAL A 11 -46.59 16.69 -10.01
CA VAL A 11 -47.14 15.95 -11.18
C VAL A 11 -46.17 14.76 -11.43
N LEU A 12 -46.61 13.49 -11.49
CA LEU A 12 -47.01 12.69 -12.68
C LEU A 12 -45.84 12.45 -13.68
N LEU A 13 -45.61 11.31 -14.34
CA LEU A 13 -45.93 9.88 -14.31
C LEU A 13 -45.34 9.33 -15.65
N ILE A 14 -45.16 8.00 -15.78
CA ILE A 14 -45.10 7.22 -17.06
C ILE A 14 -43.74 7.33 -17.81
N SER A 15 -43.10 6.31 -18.41
CA SER A 15 -43.46 4.96 -18.90
C SER A 15 -42.20 4.09 -19.06
N CYS A 16 -42.45 2.78 -19.01
CA CYS A 16 -41.69 1.64 -19.51
C CYS A 16 -41.08 1.74 -20.92
N GLY A 17 -40.16 0.79 -21.20
CA GLY A 17 -39.69 0.35 -22.52
C GLY A 17 -38.20 0.67 -22.72
N GLY A 18 -37.31 -0.21 -23.15
CA GLY A 18 -37.39 -1.54 -23.72
C GLY A 18 -35.96 -1.93 -24.16
N SER A 19 -35.75 -3.23 -24.32
CA SER A 19 -34.56 -3.94 -24.81
C SER A 19 -33.90 -3.39 -26.09
N ASN A 20 -32.56 -3.41 -26.18
CA ASN A 20 -31.79 -4.32 -27.07
C ASN A 20 -30.36 -3.84 -27.41
N LEU A 21 -29.46 -4.83 -27.38
CA LEU A 21 -28.37 -5.13 -28.32
C LEU A 21 -27.11 -4.24 -28.41
N ALA A 22 -26.03 -4.99 -28.59
CA ALA A 22 -24.64 -4.61 -28.69
C ALA A 22 -24.31 -3.73 -29.90
N THR A 23 -23.29 -2.90 -29.77
CA THR A 23 -22.28 -2.68 -30.81
C THR A 23 -20.94 -2.30 -30.17
N ASP A 24 -19.90 -2.97 -30.62
CA ASP A 24 -18.50 -2.60 -30.49
C ASP A 24 -18.25 -1.14 -30.93
N GLY A 25 -17.29 -0.48 -30.29
CA GLY A 25 -16.81 0.83 -30.72
C GLY A 25 -15.82 1.44 -29.74
N HIS A 26 -14.53 1.21 -29.96
CA HIS A 26 -13.48 2.09 -29.47
C HIS A 26 -13.69 3.53 -30.00
N PRO A 27 -13.40 4.54 -29.18
CA PRO A 27 -12.80 5.75 -29.71
C PRO A 27 -11.50 6.09 -28.97
N GLU A 28 -10.41 6.08 -29.74
CA GLU A 28 -9.21 6.87 -29.48
C GLU A 28 -9.53 8.37 -29.58
N ASP A 29 -8.73 9.14 -28.83
CA ASP A 29 -8.33 10.53 -29.08
C ASP A 29 -9.38 11.63 -29.21
N ASP A 30 -9.56 12.39 -28.13
CA ASP A 30 -9.39 13.85 -28.19
C ASP A 30 -9.33 14.45 -26.77
N TYR A 31 -8.17 14.93 -26.31
CA TYR A 31 -8.14 16.03 -25.35
C TYR A 31 -6.90 16.91 -25.52
N LYS A 32 -7.11 17.97 -26.29
CA LYS A 32 -6.20 19.11 -26.43
C LYS A 32 -6.19 19.96 -25.16
N ASN A 33 -5.01 20.10 -24.59
CA ASN A 33 -4.34 21.37 -24.33
C ASN A 33 -5.13 22.47 -23.59
N THR A 34 -4.98 22.52 -22.25
CA THR A 34 -5.10 23.77 -21.49
C THR A 34 -3.79 24.03 -20.72
N LYS A 35 -3.29 25.24 -20.91
CA LYS A 35 -2.02 25.77 -20.40
C LYS A 35 -2.04 25.83 -18.87
N ASN A 36 -1.05 25.22 -18.22
CA ASN A 36 -0.73 25.47 -16.81
C ASN A 36 0.56 26.31 -16.72
N PRO A 37 0.56 27.51 -16.11
CA PRO A 37 1.76 28.31 -15.93
C PRO A 37 2.51 27.90 -14.65
N ARG A 38 3.84 27.77 -14.77
CA ARG A 38 4.88 27.42 -13.76
C ARG A 38 5.30 25.95 -13.80
N GLY A 39 6.26 25.70 -14.68
CA GLY A 39 6.79 24.40 -15.03
C GLY A 39 7.70 23.78 -13.97
N TYR A 40 7.37 22.54 -13.63
CA TYR A 40 8.38 21.50 -13.50
C TYR A 40 8.47 20.85 -14.89
N VAL A 41 9.57 21.07 -15.62
CA VAL A 41 9.80 20.40 -16.90
C VAL A 41 10.25 18.98 -16.58
N ARG A 42 9.35 18.02 -16.81
CA ARG A 42 9.66 16.59 -16.84
C ARG A 42 10.78 16.38 -17.88
N PRO A 43 11.93 15.76 -17.54
CA PRO A 43 12.82 15.25 -18.58
C PRO A 43 12.03 14.18 -19.34
N GLN A 44 11.71 14.45 -20.60
CA GLN A 44 11.20 13.42 -21.51
C GLN A 44 12.29 12.34 -21.64
N PRO A 45 11.97 11.05 -21.49
CA PRO A 45 12.93 10.01 -21.82
C PRO A 45 13.24 10.08 -23.32
N ASN A 46 14.52 10.20 -23.65
CA ASN A 46 15.01 10.08 -25.02
C ASN A 46 14.60 8.69 -25.53
N ASP A 47 13.75 8.64 -26.55
CA ASP A 47 13.47 7.45 -27.34
C ASP A 47 14.64 7.18 -28.30
N GLY A 48 15.78 6.82 -27.71
CA GLY A 48 16.96 6.40 -28.45
C GLY A 48 16.74 5.05 -29.13
N SER A 49 16.01 5.05 -30.24
CA SER A 49 16.06 3.98 -31.23
C SER A 49 17.42 3.99 -31.95
N ASN A 50 17.93 2.78 -32.20
CA ASN A 50 19.17 2.41 -32.91
C ASN A 50 20.49 2.55 -32.12
N ASN A 51 21.01 1.42 -31.59
CA ASN A 51 22.04 0.69 -32.33
C ASN A 51 22.26 -0.74 -31.78
N SER A 52 22.69 -1.59 -32.71
CA SER A 52 22.88 -3.03 -32.62
C SER A 52 24.16 -3.46 -31.88
N GLY A 53 24.07 -4.60 -31.19
CA GLY A 53 25.18 -5.53 -30.95
C GLY A 53 26.10 -5.25 -29.76
N ASN A 54 25.88 -5.93 -28.63
CA ASN A 54 26.71 -7.09 -28.25
C ASN A 54 26.14 -7.77 -27.01
N ASN A 55 26.03 -9.09 -27.11
CA ASN A 55 25.42 -9.96 -26.12
C ASN A 55 26.49 -10.39 -25.10
N THR A 56 26.51 -9.76 -23.93
CA THR A 56 27.13 -10.30 -22.71
C THR A 56 26.09 -10.24 -21.61
N GLY A 57 25.61 -11.42 -21.19
CA GLY A 57 24.42 -11.57 -20.35
C GLY A 57 24.46 -10.74 -19.08
N ASP A 58 23.60 -9.72 -19.04
CA ASP A 58 23.22 -9.01 -17.83
C ASP A 58 22.05 -9.78 -17.19
N ASN A 59 22.39 -10.66 -16.24
CA ASN A 59 21.43 -11.28 -15.32
C ASN A 59 21.05 -10.27 -14.22
N THR A 60 20.56 -9.09 -14.59
CA THR A 60 20.01 -8.09 -13.65
C THR A 60 18.50 -8.29 -13.43
N GLY A 61 18.00 -9.50 -13.73
CA GLY A 61 16.60 -9.85 -13.54
C GLY A 61 16.13 -9.55 -12.12
N ASP A 62 14.91 -9.00 -12.03
CA ASP A 62 14.15 -8.62 -10.84
C ASP A 62 14.07 -9.67 -9.70
N GLY A 63 14.69 -10.85 -9.85
CA GLY A 63 14.81 -11.92 -8.86
C GLY A 63 15.90 -11.72 -7.80
N MET A 64 16.43 -10.50 -7.60
CA MET A 64 17.52 -10.27 -6.63
C MET A 64 17.11 -10.43 -5.15
N LEU A 65 15.82 -10.34 -4.82
CA LEU A 65 15.35 -10.34 -3.43
C LEU A 65 15.05 -11.73 -2.87
N THR A 66 14.79 -12.66 -3.76
CA THR A 66 14.51 -14.04 -3.45
C THR A 66 15.06 -14.84 -4.63
N GLY A 67 16.34 -15.23 -4.53
CA GLY A 67 16.82 -16.33 -5.36
C GLY A 67 15.83 -17.49 -5.27
N THR A 68 15.79 -18.36 -6.27
CA THR A 68 14.78 -19.42 -6.50
C THR A 68 14.44 -20.38 -5.32
N ASN A 69 15.01 -20.18 -4.12
CA ASN A 69 14.87 -20.98 -2.91
C ASN A 69 14.65 -20.18 -1.60
N CYS A 70 14.04 -18.97 -1.64
CA CYS A 70 13.90 -18.10 -0.46
C CYS A 70 15.24 -17.86 0.27
N ALA A 71 16.32 -17.70 -0.49
CA ALA A 71 17.62 -17.40 0.09
C ALA A 71 17.65 -15.92 0.51
N PRO A 72 18.13 -15.60 1.73
CA PRO A 72 18.34 -14.21 2.13
C PRO A 72 19.25 -13.48 1.13
N PRO A 73 18.90 -12.26 0.69
CA PRO A 73 19.74 -11.52 -0.24
C PRO A 73 21.00 -11.00 0.46
N ASP A 74 22.17 -11.13 -0.18
CA ASP A 74 23.36 -10.37 0.25
C ASP A 74 23.19 -8.92 -0.22
N LEU A 75 22.50 -8.09 0.57
CA LEU A 75 22.16 -6.71 0.19
C LEU A 75 23.38 -5.86 -0.19
N ARG A 76 24.60 -6.23 0.24
CA ARG A 76 25.82 -5.49 -0.09
C ARG A 76 26.36 -5.81 -1.48
N LYS A 77 26.11 -7.02 -1.98
CA LYS A 77 26.62 -7.50 -3.28
C LYS A 77 25.53 -7.63 -4.33
N ASN A 78 24.35 -8.04 -3.89
CA ASN A 78 23.22 -8.42 -4.74
C ASN A 78 22.25 -7.27 -4.94
N VAL A 79 22.51 -6.07 -4.44
CA VAL A 79 21.63 -4.92 -4.70
C VAL A 79 22.49 -3.68 -4.94
N PRO A 80 22.24 -2.89 -6.00
CA PRO A 80 22.91 -1.62 -6.19
C PRO A 80 22.39 -0.61 -5.14
N LEU A 81 22.94 -0.65 -3.93
CA LEU A 81 22.53 0.25 -2.86
C LEU A 81 23.12 1.65 -3.08
N ASN A 82 22.28 2.69 -3.11
CA ASN A 82 22.75 4.06 -2.98
C ASN A 82 23.09 4.36 -1.50
N ARG A 83 24.26 3.86 -1.08
CA ARG A 83 24.75 3.96 0.30
C ARG A 83 24.88 5.39 0.82
N LYS A 84 24.99 6.38 -0.06
CA LYS A 84 25.08 7.80 0.32
C LYS A 84 23.79 8.32 0.96
N ILE A 85 22.65 7.69 0.66
CA ILE A 85 21.33 8.13 1.10
C ILE A 85 20.89 7.32 2.33
N CYS A 86 21.37 6.09 2.50
CA CYS A 86 21.04 5.27 3.65
C CYS A 86 21.78 5.69 4.92
N LYS A 87 21.16 5.46 6.08
CA LYS A 87 21.80 5.69 7.39
C LYS A 87 22.87 4.63 7.72
N THR A 88 22.83 3.49 7.06
CA THR A 88 23.73 2.35 7.22
C THR A 88 24.18 1.85 5.85
N ASP A 89 25.35 1.20 5.78
CA ASP A 89 25.92 0.71 4.51
C ASP A 89 25.07 -0.37 3.81
N ASP A 90 24.14 -0.97 4.53
CA ASP A 90 23.20 -1.99 4.06
C ASP A 90 21.73 -1.52 4.03
N CYS A 91 21.47 -0.25 4.37
CA CYS A 91 20.11 0.32 4.42
C CYS A 91 19.15 -0.47 5.33
N LEU A 92 19.68 -1.14 6.36
CA LEU A 92 18.91 -1.86 7.35
C LEU A 92 18.75 -1.05 8.64
N ILE A 93 17.57 -1.15 9.23
CA ILE A 93 17.24 -0.68 10.59
C ILE A 93 16.69 -1.85 11.42
N GLN A 94 16.90 -1.84 12.73
CA GLN A 94 16.44 -2.92 13.61
C GLN A 94 15.18 -2.49 14.37
N PHE A 95 14.13 -3.29 14.31
CA PHE A 95 12.88 -3.06 15.04
C PHE A 95 12.18 -4.39 15.35
N ALA A 96 11.69 -4.53 16.58
CA ALA A 96 10.91 -5.69 17.05
C ALA A 96 11.56 -7.08 16.79
N GLY A 97 12.90 -7.16 16.86
CA GLY A 97 13.63 -8.41 16.61
C GLY A 97 13.93 -8.71 15.13
N TYR A 98 13.55 -7.81 14.22
CA TYR A 98 13.79 -7.97 12.78
C TYR A 98 14.72 -6.88 12.23
N TRP A 99 15.38 -7.20 11.12
CA TRP A 99 16.12 -6.24 10.31
C TRP A 99 15.28 -5.86 9.09
N TRP A 100 14.94 -4.59 9.05
CA TRP A 100 14.05 -3.99 8.09
C TRP A 100 14.84 -3.24 7.03
N TRP A 101 14.61 -3.56 5.77
CA TRP A 101 15.26 -2.92 4.64
C TRP A 101 14.48 -1.71 4.17
N THR A 102 15.13 -0.54 4.15
CA THR A 102 14.48 0.75 3.84
C THR A 102 14.63 1.17 2.38
N ASN A 103 15.36 0.39 1.57
CA ASN A 103 15.65 0.69 0.16
C ASN A 103 15.06 -0.35 -0.80
N TYR A 104 13.86 -0.85 -0.50
CA TYR A 104 13.25 -1.94 -1.29
C TYR A 104 12.93 -1.53 -2.74
N GLN A 105 12.56 -0.26 -2.96
CA GLN A 105 12.02 0.26 -4.23
C GLN A 105 13.08 0.82 -5.19
N TYR A 106 14.25 0.19 -5.23
CA TYR A 106 15.37 0.66 -6.04
C TYR A 106 15.21 0.31 -7.54
N SER A 107 15.51 1.26 -8.42
CA SER A 107 15.77 1.02 -9.85
C SER A 107 17.17 1.48 -10.24
N ASP A 108 17.75 0.85 -11.27
CA ASP A 108 19.10 1.07 -11.78
C ASP A 108 19.28 2.37 -12.60
N THR A 109 18.21 3.13 -12.82
CA THR A 109 18.23 4.39 -13.59
C THR A 109 18.17 5.62 -12.67
N VAL A 110 18.43 6.81 -13.23
CA VAL A 110 18.52 8.11 -12.54
C VAL A 110 17.25 8.51 -11.73
N HIS A 111 16.21 7.69 -11.80
CA HIS A 111 14.94 7.74 -11.06
C HIS A 111 14.91 6.77 -9.85
N TRP A 112 16.07 6.60 -9.20
CA TRP A 112 16.52 5.51 -8.32
C TRP A 112 15.59 4.98 -7.22
N PHE A 113 14.50 5.67 -6.90
CA PHE A 113 13.54 5.23 -5.89
C PHE A 113 12.10 5.44 -6.35
N TRP A 114 11.83 5.32 -7.65
CA TRP A 114 10.49 5.49 -8.19
C TRP A 114 9.84 4.13 -8.42
N ASN A 115 8.74 3.86 -7.71
CA ASN A 115 7.87 2.73 -8.02
C ASN A 115 6.40 3.10 -7.80
N ASN A 116 5.52 2.57 -8.67
CA ASN A 116 4.07 2.78 -8.62
C ASN A 116 3.71 4.26 -8.44
N GLY A 117 4.40 5.12 -9.20
CA GLY A 117 4.18 6.56 -9.20
C GLY A 117 4.58 7.31 -7.91
N SER A 118 5.18 6.61 -6.94
CA SER A 118 5.74 7.19 -5.72
C SER A 118 7.27 7.24 -5.79
N SER A 119 7.84 8.32 -5.27
CA SER A 119 9.26 8.36 -4.91
C SER A 119 9.44 7.83 -3.48
N TRP A 120 10.39 6.95 -3.25
CA TRP A 120 10.64 6.30 -1.97
C TRP A 120 11.94 6.82 -1.35
N ASN A 121 11.95 7.09 -0.05
CA ASN A 121 13.13 7.63 0.62
C ASN A 121 13.56 6.71 1.78
N PRO A 122 14.75 6.10 1.70
CA PRO A 122 15.24 5.21 2.77
C PRO A 122 15.54 5.95 4.09
N ARG A 123 15.62 7.29 4.08
CA ARG A 123 15.68 8.14 5.29
C ARG A 123 14.32 8.56 5.81
N GLY A 124 13.25 8.21 5.10
CA GLY A 124 11.87 8.42 5.52
C GLY A 124 11.43 7.44 6.61
N ALA A 125 12.21 6.37 6.84
CA ALA A 125 12.01 5.42 7.92
C ALA A 125 13.18 5.46 8.93
N TRP A 126 12.86 5.36 10.23
CA TRP A 126 13.86 5.26 11.30
C TRP A 126 13.27 4.68 12.58
N VAL A 127 14.11 4.31 13.54
CA VAL A 127 13.69 3.78 14.83
C VAL A 127 14.22 4.66 15.95
N ASP A 128 13.37 4.97 16.93
CA ASP A 128 13.75 5.59 18.19
C ASP A 128 12.97 4.97 19.38
N GLY A 129 12.92 5.66 20.52
CA GLY A 129 12.25 5.18 21.72
C GLY A 129 10.72 5.07 21.63
N GLU A 130 10.08 5.72 20.65
CA GLU A 130 8.65 5.57 20.39
C GLU A 130 8.32 4.36 19.50
N GLY A 131 9.23 3.98 18.60
CA GLY A 131 9.05 2.86 17.68
C GLY A 131 9.71 3.07 16.33
N LEU A 132 9.18 2.39 15.31
CA LEU A 132 9.54 2.54 13.91
C LEU A 132 8.68 3.64 13.27
N HIS A 133 9.31 4.71 12.83
CA HIS A 133 8.68 5.84 12.15
C HIS A 133 8.64 5.60 10.65
N LEU A 134 7.50 5.93 10.03
CA LEU A 134 7.29 6.01 8.59
C LEU A 134 6.78 7.40 8.25
N THR A 135 7.31 8.01 7.19
CA THR A 135 6.95 9.36 6.77
C THR A 135 6.60 9.47 5.29
N VAL A 136 5.71 10.42 5.00
CA VAL A 136 5.63 11.10 3.71
C VAL A 136 6.08 12.53 3.92
N LYS A 137 7.23 12.91 3.35
CA LYS A 137 7.85 14.22 3.59
C LYS A 137 8.54 14.77 2.35
N LYS A 138 8.76 16.08 2.33
CA LYS A 138 9.68 16.68 1.36
C LYS A 138 11.12 16.36 1.73
N ASP A 139 11.92 15.97 0.74
CA ASP A 139 13.37 15.77 0.89
C ASP A 139 14.06 16.05 -0.45
N ASP A 140 15.39 16.03 -0.45
CA ASP A 140 16.23 16.07 -1.65
C ASP A 140 17.16 14.85 -1.66
N LEU A 141 16.97 13.99 -2.67
CA LEU A 141 17.80 12.80 -2.89
C LEU A 141 18.89 13.03 -3.96
N GLY A 142 19.18 14.29 -4.30
CA GLY A 142 20.15 14.70 -5.32
C GLY A 142 19.53 15.15 -6.65
N GLY A 143 18.19 15.25 -6.70
CA GLY A 143 17.42 15.65 -7.88
C GLY A 143 16.54 16.88 -7.64
N GLY A 144 16.71 17.56 -6.51
CA GLY A 144 15.86 18.66 -6.05
C GLY A 144 14.81 18.21 -5.04
N THR A 145 14.13 19.19 -4.45
CA THR A 145 13.12 18.93 -3.41
C THR A 145 11.83 18.39 -3.99
N ALA A 146 11.44 17.18 -3.59
CA ALA A 146 10.18 16.54 -3.96
C ALA A 146 9.55 15.85 -2.75
N TRP A 147 8.31 15.36 -2.89
CA TRP A 147 7.68 14.52 -1.88
C TRP A 147 8.14 13.07 -2.03
N PHE A 148 8.40 12.43 -0.90
CA PHE A 148 8.82 11.04 -0.85
C PHE A 148 8.01 10.27 0.19
N SER A 149 7.64 9.04 -0.19
CA SER A 149 7.08 7.98 0.64
C SER A 149 8.19 7.24 1.40
N SER A 150 7.80 6.36 2.31
CA SER A 150 8.71 5.42 2.98
C SER A 150 8.12 4.02 3.02
N GLU A 151 8.98 3.03 2.88
CA GLU A 151 8.66 1.62 3.01
C GLU A 151 9.78 0.92 3.76
N VAL A 152 9.39 -0.07 4.54
CA VAL A 152 10.31 -1.03 5.12
C VAL A 152 9.85 -2.46 4.91
N VAL A 153 10.80 -3.36 4.73
CA VAL A 153 10.55 -4.78 4.49
C VAL A 153 11.31 -5.62 5.50
N ALA A 154 10.65 -6.49 6.23
CA ALA A 154 11.31 -7.42 7.14
C ALA A 154 12.07 -8.46 6.31
N VAL A 155 13.39 -8.30 6.16
CA VAL A 155 14.22 -9.21 5.37
C VAL A 155 14.86 -10.26 6.25
N PHE A 156 15.31 -9.90 7.45
CA PHE A 156 15.97 -10.84 8.35
C PHE A 156 15.35 -10.85 9.75
N GLU A 157 15.42 -12.01 10.40
CA GLU A 157 14.97 -12.23 11.78
C GLU A 157 16.19 -12.44 12.69
N ASN A 158 16.23 -11.76 13.85
CA ASN A 158 17.25 -11.79 14.89
C ASN A 158 18.68 -11.33 14.47
N ASP A 159 19.17 -11.75 13.32
CA ASP A 159 20.48 -11.43 12.76
C ASP A 159 20.36 -10.92 11.30
N LYS A 160 21.44 -10.43 10.69
CA LYS A 160 21.45 -9.96 9.28
C LYS A 160 21.72 -11.10 8.27
N LYS A 161 21.28 -12.34 8.57
CA LYS A 161 21.59 -13.53 7.77
C LYS A 161 20.40 -14.48 7.62
N THR A 162 19.57 -14.60 8.63
CA THR A 162 18.43 -15.51 8.69
C THR A 162 17.22 -14.80 8.10
N LEU A 163 16.69 -15.30 6.98
CA LEU A 163 15.52 -14.69 6.33
C LEU A 163 14.34 -14.60 7.31
N ALA A 164 13.66 -13.46 7.34
CA ALA A 164 12.39 -13.30 8.04
C ALA A 164 11.34 -14.19 7.34
N LYS A 165 11.12 -15.40 7.86
CA LYS A 165 10.16 -16.35 7.29
C LYS A 165 8.73 -16.00 7.70
N THR A 166 8.24 -14.85 7.25
CA THR A 166 6.88 -14.34 7.48
C THR A 166 5.85 -15.09 6.63
N GLY A 167 5.56 -16.31 7.08
CA GLY A 167 4.66 -17.28 6.47
C GLY A 167 3.28 -17.35 7.08
N TYR A 168 2.70 -18.55 7.12
CA TYR A 168 1.53 -18.78 7.97
C TYR A 168 1.82 -18.34 9.41
N GLY A 169 0.83 -17.78 10.07
CA GLY A 169 0.89 -17.36 11.44
C GLY A 169 -0.09 -16.24 11.76
N THR A 170 0.08 -15.70 12.96
CA THR A 170 -0.61 -14.52 13.43
C THR A 170 0.35 -13.33 13.44
N TYR A 171 -0.03 -12.30 12.70
CA TYR A 171 0.66 -11.03 12.61
C TYR A 171 -0.07 -10.01 13.47
N LEU A 172 0.68 -9.15 14.15
CA LEU A 172 0.16 -7.99 14.86
C LEU A 172 1.04 -6.78 14.60
N VAL A 173 0.40 -5.65 14.32
CA VAL A 173 1.03 -4.33 14.21
C VAL A 173 0.26 -3.36 15.09
N SER A 174 0.94 -2.67 16.01
CA SER A 174 0.34 -1.55 16.73
C SER A 174 0.97 -0.24 16.28
N ALA A 175 0.15 0.75 15.97
CA ALA A 175 0.60 1.99 15.37
C ALA A 175 -0.08 3.22 15.99
N ARG A 176 0.65 4.33 15.96
CA ARG A 176 0.20 5.65 16.39
C ARG A 176 0.38 6.66 15.25
N ILE A 177 -0.65 7.43 14.95
CA ILE A 177 -0.54 8.57 14.03
C ILE A 177 0.02 9.80 14.77
N LYS A 178 1.00 10.48 14.14
CA LYS A 178 1.66 11.67 14.71
C LYS A 178 1.25 12.96 14.00
N SER A 179 1.02 12.89 12.69
CA SER A 179 0.71 14.06 11.86
C SER A 179 -0.70 14.61 12.03
N ASP A 180 -1.64 13.79 12.50
CA ASP A 180 -3.06 14.14 12.56
C ASP A 180 -3.67 13.83 13.94
N ALA A 181 -4.90 14.32 14.15
CA ALA A 181 -5.62 14.14 15.41
C ALA A 181 -6.03 12.67 15.67
N SER A 182 -6.21 11.87 14.61
CA SER A 182 -6.67 10.49 14.65
C SER A 182 -6.51 9.84 13.27
N PHE A 183 -6.52 8.49 13.21
CA PHE A 183 -6.35 7.76 11.94
C PHE A 183 -7.48 8.05 10.93
N ASP A 184 -8.69 8.35 11.38
CA ASP A 184 -9.79 8.73 10.48
C ASP A 184 -9.56 10.08 9.78
N LYS A 185 -8.57 10.84 10.24
CA LYS A 185 -8.14 12.14 9.69
C LYS A 185 -6.85 12.09 8.89
N LEU A 186 -6.20 10.93 8.75
CA LEU A 186 -5.00 10.77 7.91
C LEU A 186 -5.19 11.48 6.56
N ASP A 187 -4.19 12.25 6.12
CA ASP A 187 -4.33 13.08 4.92
C ASP A 187 -4.87 12.29 3.72
N LYS A 188 -5.78 12.91 2.95
CA LYS A 188 -6.51 12.25 1.85
C LYS A 188 -5.62 11.73 0.72
N ASN A 189 -4.38 12.21 0.62
CA ASN A 189 -3.41 11.78 -0.37
C ASN A 189 -2.44 10.72 0.19
N VAL A 190 -2.58 10.32 1.46
CA VAL A 190 -1.65 9.43 2.15
C VAL A 190 -2.35 8.13 2.54
N ALA A 191 -1.63 7.03 2.38
CA ALA A 191 -2.05 5.70 2.79
C ALA A 191 -0.98 5.05 3.69
N PHE A 192 -1.43 4.45 4.79
CA PHE A 192 -0.62 3.58 5.65
C PHE A 192 -0.94 2.13 5.32
N GLY A 193 0.02 1.40 4.75
CA GLY A 193 -0.14 0.03 4.28
C GLY A 193 0.68 -0.97 5.10
N LEU A 194 0.08 -2.14 5.34
CA LEU A 194 0.66 -3.27 6.05
C LEU A 194 0.26 -4.56 5.33
N PHE A 195 1.23 -5.28 4.78
CA PHE A 195 0.94 -6.38 3.88
C PHE A 195 2.06 -7.41 3.81
N THR A 196 1.72 -8.60 3.35
CA THR A 196 2.70 -9.60 2.89
C THR A 196 2.88 -9.47 1.39
N PHE A 197 4.07 -9.72 0.86
CA PHE A 197 4.32 -9.64 -0.58
C PHE A 197 5.52 -10.50 -1.01
N ASP A 198 5.40 -11.15 -2.16
CA ASP A 198 6.46 -11.93 -2.82
C ASP A 198 6.71 -11.36 -4.24
N LYS A 199 7.86 -10.71 -4.42
CA LYS A 199 8.23 -10.06 -5.69
C LYS A 199 8.36 -11.03 -6.86
N THR A 200 8.59 -12.32 -6.61
CA THR A 200 8.84 -13.28 -7.71
C THR A 200 7.64 -13.47 -8.63
N GLY A 201 6.41 -13.28 -8.14
CA GLY A 201 5.21 -13.41 -8.96
C GLY A 201 4.94 -14.84 -9.48
N THR A 202 5.55 -15.86 -8.88
CA THR A 202 5.72 -17.19 -9.50
C THR A 202 4.64 -18.22 -9.17
N TYR A 203 3.70 -17.95 -8.25
CA TYR A 203 2.82 -18.99 -7.70
C TYR A 203 1.36 -18.56 -7.49
N ASN A 204 0.43 -19.45 -7.87
CA ASN A 204 -1.03 -19.28 -7.91
C ASN A 204 -1.49 -18.13 -8.83
N SER A 205 -2.15 -18.45 -9.95
CA SER A 205 -2.67 -17.46 -10.90
C SER A 205 -3.68 -16.48 -10.28
N ASN A 206 -4.28 -16.84 -9.14
CA ASN A 206 -5.26 -16.01 -8.47
C ASN A 206 -4.61 -14.96 -7.55
N ASN A 207 -3.40 -15.20 -7.05
CA ASN A 207 -2.66 -14.27 -6.21
C ASN A 207 -1.13 -14.43 -6.46
N PRO A 208 -0.64 -13.98 -7.62
CA PRO A 208 0.71 -14.31 -8.10
C PRO A 208 1.82 -13.79 -7.19
N TYR A 209 1.57 -12.67 -6.51
CA TYR A 209 2.53 -12.03 -5.60
C TYR A 209 2.35 -12.43 -4.14
N ARG A 210 1.51 -13.43 -3.86
CA ARG A 210 1.19 -13.88 -2.49
C ARG A 210 0.84 -12.73 -1.54
N GLU A 211 0.11 -11.75 -2.04
CA GLU A 211 -0.16 -10.52 -1.32
C GLU A 211 -1.44 -10.64 -0.49
N ILE A 212 -1.29 -10.32 0.80
CA ILE A 212 -2.39 -10.18 1.75
C ILE A 212 -2.20 -8.86 2.50
N ASP A 213 -3.17 -7.96 2.36
CA ASP A 213 -3.17 -6.65 2.99
C ASP A 213 -3.82 -6.74 4.37
N LEU A 214 -2.98 -6.83 5.40
CA LEU A 214 -3.38 -6.78 6.81
C LEU A 214 -4.12 -5.46 7.11
N ALA A 215 -3.71 -4.36 6.49
CA ALA A 215 -4.49 -3.13 6.43
C ALA A 215 -3.96 -2.19 5.36
N GLU A 216 -4.87 -1.45 4.73
CA GLU A 216 -4.56 -0.15 4.16
C GLU A 216 -5.48 0.89 4.81
N ILE A 217 -4.91 1.93 5.41
CA ILE A 217 -5.65 3.03 6.03
C ILE A 217 -5.40 4.26 5.19
N SER A 218 -6.47 4.80 4.61
CA SER A 218 -6.43 5.95 3.72
C SER A 218 -7.83 6.50 3.61
N ARG A 219 -7.99 7.81 3.46
CA ARG A 219 -9.32 8.37 3.24
C ARG A 219 -9.73 8.39 1.77
N TRP A 220 -8.92 7.80 0.88
CA TRP A 220 -9.13 7.64 -0.57
C TRP A 220 -10.18 8.58 -1.16
N GLY A 221 -9.75 9.79 -1.55
CA GLY A 221 -10.65 10.74 -2.21
C GLY A 221 -11.93 11.03 -1.41
N VAL A 222 -11.78 11.35 -0.12
CA VAL A 222 -12.83 11.94 0.74
C VAL A 222 -13.80 12.78 -0.09
N PRO A 223 -15.13 12.66 0.16
CA PRO A 223 -16.13 13.45 -0.52
C PRO A 223 -15.72 14.90 -0.81
N PRO A 224 -15.81 15.33 -2.09
CA PRO A 224 -16.32 14.53 -3.20
C PRO A 224 -15.32 13.47 -3.67
N ALA A 225 -15.76 12.20 -3.71
CA ALA A 225 -15.03 11.09 -4.31
C ALA A 225 -15.09 11.11 -5.84
N SER A 226 -15.33 12.29 -6.40
CA SER A 226 -15.44 12.56 -7.84
C SER A 226 -14.18 12.19 -8.62
N ASN A 227 -13.07 12.01 -7.91
CA ASN A 227 -11.76 11.80 -8.49
C ASN A 227 -11.40 10.30 -8.46
N VAL A 228 -12.03 9.50 -7.60
CA VAL A 228 -11.58 8.12 -7.39
C VAL A 228 -12.08 7.21 -8.52
N LEU A 229 -11.15 6.54 -9.21
CA LEU A 229 -11.46 5.65 -10.34
C LEU A 229 -12.36 4.46 -9.93
N ASP A 230 -12.21 4.02 -8.69
CA ASP A 230 -13.02 2.96 -8.10
C ASP A 230 -13.94 3.54 -7.02
N PRO A 231 -15.27 3.59 -7.24
CA PRO A 231 -16.21 4.16 -6.29
C PRO A 231 -16.27 3.40 -4.96
N ARG A 232 -15.79 2.14 -4.89
CA ARG A 232 -15.70 1.39 -3.63
C ARG A 232 -14.73 2.06 -2.65
N LEU A 233 -13.70 2.73 -3.17
CA LEU A 233 -12.73 3.46 -2.36
C LEU A 233 -13.34 4.68 -1.65
N ALA A 234 -14.53 5.14 -2.08
CA ALA A 234 -15.28 6.19 -1.40
C ALA A 234 -15.99 5.71 -0.12
N VAL A 235 -16.08 4.39 0.09
CA VAL A 235 -16.77 3.80 1.25
C VAL A 235 -15.77 3.55 2.36
N GLY A 236 -15.91 4.24 3.50
CA GLY A 236 -14.98 4.11 4.61
C GLY A 236 -13.60 4.73 4.34
N ASN A 237 -12.68 4.54 5.28
CA ASN A 237 -11.33 5.11 5.26
C ASN A 237 -10.24 4.09 5.67
N ALA A 238 -10.58 2.81 5.62
CA ALA A 238 -9.64 1.72 5.76
C ALA A 238 -10.18 0.47 5.06
N GLN A 239 -9.28 -0.46 4.77
CA GLN A 239 -9.65 -1.76 4.23
C GLN A 239 -8.75 -2.89 4.71
N PHE A 240 -9.33 -4.08 4.73
CA PHE A 240 -8.60 -5.35 4.66
C PHE A 240 -8.72 -5.88 3.24
N ALA A 241 -7.67 -6.49 2.70
CA ALA A 241 -7.75 -7.05 1.35
C ALA A 241 -6.92 -8.33 1.18
N ILE A 242 -7.34 -9.11 0.20
CA ILE A 242 -6.54 -10.19 -0.40
C ILE A 242 -6.48 -9.91 -1.90
N GLN A 243 -5.35 -10.15 -2.55
CA GLN A 243 -5.28 -9.98 -4.01
C GLN A 243 -5.96 -11.17 -4.72
N LEU A 244 -6.62 -11.00 -5.88
CA LEU A 244 -6.74 -9.82 -6.73
C LEU A 244 -8.09 -9.10 -6.54
N TRP A 245 -8.16 -8.08 -5.67
CA TRP A 245 -9.42 -7.42 -5.30
C TRP A 245 -10.01 -6.51 -6.38
N ASN A 246 -9.19 -6.09 -7.34
CA ASN A 246 -9.59 -5.33 -8.51
C ASN A 246 -10.52 -6.15 -9.43
N SER A 247 -10.20 -7.42 -9.65
CA SER A 247 -11.01 -8.35 -10.45
C SER A 247 -12.07 -9.09 -9.63
N TYR A 248 -11.89 -9.19 -8.31
CA TYR A 248 -12.81 -9.88 -7.41
C TYR A 248 -13.22 -8.97 -6.25
N PRO A 249 -14.31 -8.20 -6.40
CA PRO A 249 -14.66 -7.18 -5.43
C PRO A 249 -14.95 -7.65 -4.00
N GLN A 250 -15.26 -8.94 -3.82
CA GLN A 250 -15.48 -9.52 -2.50
C GLN A 250 -14.16 -9.62 -1.69
N ASN A 251 -13.01 -9.58 -2.36
CA ASN A 251 -11.68 -9.67 -1.76
C ASN A 251 -11.22 -8.40 -1.05
N VAL A 252 -12.07 -7.37 -0.96
CA VAL A 252 -11.82 -6.20 -0.13
C VAL A 252 -12.96 -5.99 0.84
N LYS A 253 -12.62 -5.79 2.12
CA LYS A 253 -13.56 -5.34 3.15
C LYS A 253 -13.22 -3.91 3.53
N ARG A 254 -14.04 -2.99 3.02
CA ARG A 254 -14.03 -1.57 3.39
C ARG A 254 -14.65 -1.36 4.78
N TYR A 255 -14.09 -0.46 5.58
CA TYR A 255 -14.64 -0.04 6.86
C TYR A 255 -14.25 1.40 7.21
N THR A 256 -14.92 1.95 8.22
CA THR A 256 -14.58 3.26 8.80
C THR A 256 -13.87 3.03 10.13
N ILE A 257 -12.64 3.50 10.23
CA ILE A 257 -11.89 3.49 11.47
C ILE A 257 -12.43 4.55 12.44
N ASN A 258 -12.46 4.23 13.73
CA ASN A 258 -12.87 5.17 14.77
C ASN A 258 -11.88 6.34 14.87
N PRO A 259 -12.30 7.50 15.42
CA PRO A 259 -11.42 8.65 15.60
C PRO A 259 -10.46 8.46 16.77
N VAL A 260 -9.47 7.58 16.58
CA VAL A 260 -8.46 7.22 17.57
C VAL A 260 -7.05 7.51 17.06
N LYS A 261 -6.13 7.83 17.97
CA LYS A 261 -4.71 8.05 17.64
C LYS A 261 -3.91 6.76 17.52
N GLU A 262 -4.41 5.70 18.12
CA GLU A 262 -3.69 4.47 18.36
C GLU A 262 -4.55 3.30 17.93
N ILE A 263 -3.95 2.37 17.21
CA ILE A 263 -4.64 1.19 16.69
C ILE A 263 -3.76 -0.03 16.83
N THR A 264 -4.39 -1.20 16.87
CA THR A 264 -3.72 -2.49 16.71
C THR A 264 -4.44 -3.30 15.65
N LEU A 265 -3.67 -3.82 14.71
CA LEU A 265 -4.13 -4.55 13.55
C LEU A 265 -3.59 -5.96 13.62
N VAL A 266 -4.43 -6.96 13.39
CA VAL A 266 -4.08 -8.38 13.52
C VAL A 266 -4.56 -9.14 12.30
N MET A 267 -3.71 -10.01 11.76
CA MET A 267 -4.05 -10.95 10.70
C MET A 267 -3.72 -12.37 11.15
N LYS A 268 -4.70 -13.27 11.07
CA LYS A 268 -4.52 -14.72 11.31
C LYS A 268 -4.60 -15.45 9.98
N TRP A 269 -3.45 -15.90 9.48
CA TRP A 269 -3.33 -16.66 8.24
C TRP A 269 -2.79 -18.05 8.55
N THR A 270 -3.65 -19.06 8.53
CA THR A 270 -3.34 -20.38 9.10
C THR A 270 -2.93 -21.44 8.07
N GLY A 271 -3.11 -21.17 6.78
CA GLY A 271 -2.77 -22.10 5.71
C GLY A 271 -3.23 -21.64 4.33
N GLU A 272 -2.72 -22.30 3.29
CA GLU A 272 -3.20 -22.15 1.91
C GLU A 272 -4.65 -22.59 1.81
N GLY A 273 -5.46 -21.82 1.07
CA GLY A 273 -6.85 -22.21 0.86
C GLY A 273 -7.71 -22.20 2.14
N GLN A 274 -7.20 -21.65 3.25
CA GLN A 274 -7.91 -21.52 4.51
C GLN A 274 -8.39 -20.09 4.72
N PRO A 275 -9.47 -19.87 5.49
CA PRO A 275 -9.92 -18.53 5.82
C PRO A 275 -8.81 -17.74 6.54
N VAL A 276 -8.67 -16.47 6.16
CA VAL A 276 -7.85 -15.49 6.87
C VAL A 276 -8.78 -14.60 7.68
N THR A 277 -8.44 -14.35 8.94
CA THR A 277 -9.20 -13.44 9.79
C THR A 277 -8.38 -12.21 10.15
N PHE A 278 -8.97 -11.04 9.91
CA PHE A 278 -8.42 -9.73 10.19
C PHE A 278 -9.16 -9.09 11.35
N TYR A 279 -8.45 -8.33 12.16
CA TYR A 279 -8.99 -7.56 13.27
C TYR A 279 -8.34 -6.18 13.33
N GLN A 280 -9.15 -5.18 13.67
CA GLN A 280 -8.67 -3.87 14.08
C GLN A 280 -9.21 -3.55 15.48
N TYR A 281 -8.33 -3.12 16.37
CA TYR A 281 -8.62 -2.69 17.73
C TYR A 281 -8.23 -1.22 17.91
N ASP A 282 -8.99 -0.51 18.75
CA ASP A 282 -8.69 0.86 19.15
C ASP A 282 -7.74 0.83 20.36
N GLY A 283 -6.52 1.33 20.19
CA GLY A 283 -5.45 1.32 21.19
C GLY A 283 -4.23 0.47 20.81
N ILE A 284 -3.19 0.55 21.63
CA ILE A 284 -1.94 -0.22 21.50
C ILE A 284 -2.02 -1.50 22.33
N TYR A 285 -1.86 -2.65 21.66
CA TYR A 285 -1.89 -3.97 22.29
C TYR A 285 -0.74 -4.85 21.77
N THR A 286 -0.71 -6.07 22.27
CA THR A 286 0.18 -7.17 21.92
C THR A 286 -0.70 -8.41 21.76
N LEU A 287 -0.17 -9.49 21.20
CA LEU A 287 -0.91 -10.75 21.06
C LEU A 287 -1.29 -11.36 22.41
N ASP A 288 -0.63 -10.97 23.50
CA ASP A 288 -0.87 -11.50 24.85
C ASP A 288 -1.94 -10.72 25.63
N ASN A 289 -2.34 -9.54 25.16
CA ASN A 289 -3.28 -8.66 25.87
C ASN A 289 -4.36 -8.04 24.96
N LEU A 290 -4.68 -8.70 23.84
CA LEU A 290 -5.77 -8.26 22.98
C LEU A 290 -7.10 -8.21 23.76
N PRO A 291 -7.92 -7.17 23.55
CA PRO A 291 -9.29 -7.14 24.06
C PRO A 291 -10.14 -8.30 23.52
N GLY A 292 -11.18 -8.67 24.27
CA GLY A 292 -12.09 -9.74 23.86
C GLY A 292 -12.89 -9.45 22.57
N SER A 293 -12.99 -8.18 22.16
CA SER A 293 -13.69 -7.76 20.95
C SER A 293 -12.88 -6.72 20.17
N ALA A 294 -12.80 -6.90 18.85
CA ALA A 294 -12.21 -5.94 17.94
C ALA A 294 -13.26 -4.88 17.51
N ALA A 295 -12.80 -3.67 17.18
CA ALA A 295 -13.65 -2.63 16.60
C ALA A 295 -14.10 -3.02 15.18
N GLN A 296 -13.22 -3.69 14.42
CA GLN A 296 -13.53 -4.26 13.11
C GLN A 296 -13.02 -5.69 13.02
N THR A 297 -13.76 -6.53 12.32
CA THR A 297 -13.38 -7.93 12.06
C THR A 297 -13.84 -8.34 10.68
N TRP A 298 -13.01 -9.12 9.99
CA TRP A 298 -13.37 -9.75 8.74
C TRP A 298 -12.72 -11.11 8.63
N THR A 299 -13.51 -12.13 8.31
CA THR A 299 -13.00 -13.44 7.93
C THR A 299 -13.35 -13.67 6.47
N THR A 300 -12.37 -14.09 5.66
CA THR A 300 -12.60 -14.40 4.26
C THR A 300 -13.59 -15.56 4.12
N ALA A 301 -14.49 -15.48 3.14
CA ALA A 301 -15.46 -16.52 2.84
C ALA A 301 -14.85 -17.65 1.99
N LYS A 302 -15.55 -18.78 1.91
CA LYS A 302 -15.05 -20.01 1.25
C LYS A 302 -14.66 -19.78 -0.21
N GLU A 303 -15.42 -18.99 -0.95
CA GLU A 303 -15.18 -18.63 -2.34
C GLU A 303 -13.91 -17.79 -2.55
N GLN A 304 -13.41 -17.17 -1.48
CA GLN A 304 -12.22 -16.34 -1.46
C GLN A 304 -10.96 -17.16 -1.16
N ASN A 305 -11.10 -18.35 -0.60
CA ASN A 305 -9.97 -19.18 -0.19
C ASN A 305 -9.00 -19.51 -1.33
N LYS A 306 -9.48 -19.56 -2.59
CA LYS A 306 -8.63 -19.76 -3.77
C LYS A 306 -7.58 -18.66 -4.01
N PHE A 307 -7.73 -17.51 -3.35
CA PHE A 307 -6.81 -16.36 -3.37
C PHE A 307 -5.83 -16.36 -2.20
N ILE A 308 -6.03 -17.24 -1.21
CA ILE A 308 -5.16 -17.32 -0.05
C ILE A 308 -3.91 -18.12 -0.44
N PRO A 309 -2.74 -17.47 -0.51
CA PRO A 309 -1.54 -18.07 -1.03
C PRO A 309 -1.02 -19.19 -0.12
N ASN A 310 -0.11 -19.99 -0.66
CA ASN A 310 0.73 -20.85 0.15
C ASN A 310 1.81 -20.06 0.89
N ASP A 311 2.39 -20.69 1.92
CA ASP A 311 3.61 -20.17 2.53
C ASP A 311 4.77 -20.32 1.53
N GLY A 312 5.53 -19.25 1.36
CA GLY A 312 6.62 -19.14 0.42
C GLY A 312 7.65 -18.10 0.86
N CYS A 313 8.14 -17.31 -0.08
CA CYS A 313 9.19 -16.31 0.19
C CYS A 313 8.62 -14.91 0.44
N GLN A 314 7.31 -14.78 0.68
CA GLN A 314 6.70 -13.49 0.97
C GLN A 314 7.28 -12.88 2.25
N LEU A 315 7.57 -11.59 2.19
CA LEU A 315 8.07 -10.80 3.31
C LEU A 315 6.94 -9.91 3.84
N PHE A 316 7.09 -9.41 5.06
CA PHE A 316 6.16 -8.43 5.62
C PHE A 316 6.65 -7.01 5.33
N HIS A 317 5.75 -6.19 4.81
CA HIS A 317 5.98 -4.82 4.39
C HIS A 317 5.18 -3.85 5.24
N MET A 318 5.77 -2.69 5.49
CA MET A 318 5.08 -1.55 6.09
C MET A 318 5.43 -0.30 5.30
N ASN A 319 4.44 0.48 4.90
CA ASN A 319 4.69 1.70 4.15
C ASN A 319 3.77 2.84 4.56
N LEU A 320 4.25 4.06 4.34
CA LEU A 320 3.44 5.27 4.31
C LEU A 320 3.68 5.94 2.96
N TRP A 321 2.66 5.98 2.12
CA TRP A 321 2.81 6.30 0.71
C TRP A 321 1.75 7.27 0.19
N MET A 322 2.08 7.91 -0.93
CA MET A 322 1.20 8.85 -1.61
C MET A 322 0.37 8.11 -2.65
N GLY A 323 -0.95 8.15 -2.49
CA GLY A 323 -1.84 7.48 -3.41
C GLY A 323 -2.28 8.33 -4.57
N ASN A 324 -2.46 7.66 -5.71
CA ASN A 324 -3.05 8.26 -6.89
C ASN A 324 -4.55 7.97 -6.89
N PHE A 325 -5.30 8.88 -6.26
CA PHE A 325 -6.72 8.71 -6.02
C PHE A 325 -7.55 9.72 -6.82
N GLY A 326 -7.13 9.97 -8.07
CA GLY A 326 -7.95 10.64 -9.05
C GLY A 326 -7.37 11.76 -9.89
N GLU A 327 -6.05 11.86 -9.96
CA GLU A 327 -5.35 12.86 -10.77
C GLU A 327 -4.51 12.18 -11.86
N GLY A 328 -5.12 11.27 -12.63
CA GLY A 328 -4.44 10.57 -13.72
C GLY A 328 -3.34 9.65 -13.21
N ASN A 329 -2.06 9.95 -13.50
CA ASN A 329 -0.88 9.23 -13.01
C ASN A 329 -0.12 10.00 -11.91
N ALA A 330 -0.72 11.06 -11.35
CA ALA A 330 -0.07 11.88 -10.33
C ALA A 330 -0.31 11.29 -8.93
N HIS A 331 0.77 11.24 -8.13
CA HIS A 331 0.73 10.88 -6.71
C HIS A 331 1.05 12.14 -5.90
N PRO A 332 0.04 13.00 -5.64
CA PRO A 332 0.28 14.25 -4.94
C PRO A 332 0.75 13.98 -3.51
N GLY A 333 1.62 14.87 -3.00
CA GLY A 333 1.96 14.89 -1.58
C GLY A 333 0.74 15.21 -0.70
N PRO A 334 0.92 15.21 0.63
CA PRO A 334 -0.14 15.53 1.58
C PRO A 334 -0.84 16.84 1.22
N SER A 335 -2.17 16.83 1.21
CA SER A 335 -3.00 17.94 0.75
C SER A 335 -2.86 19.22 1.57
N ASN A 336 -2.44 19.09 2.82
CA ASN A 336 -2.12 20.21 3.71
C ASN A 336 -0.67 20.74 3.55
N GLY A 337 0.13 20.13 2.68
CA GLY A 337 1.53 20.47 2.45
C GLY A 337 2.48 20.15 3.61
N GLN A 338 2.05 19.41 4.62
CA GLN A 338 2.82 19.04 5.80
C GLN A 338 3.36 17.61 5.70
N THR A 339 4.36 17.30 6.54
CA THR A 339 4.83 15.90 6.68
C THR A 339 3.73 15.05 7.32
N SER A 340 3.47 13.89 6.73
CA SER A 340 2.64 12.85 7.35
C SER A 340 3.52 11.81 8.02
N GLU A 341 3.09 11.33 9.20
CA GLU A 341 3.91 10.44 10.03
C GLU A 341 3.05 9.45 10.81
N VAL A 342 3.44 8.18 10.73
CA VAL A 342 2.91 7.07 11.52
C VAL A 342 4.08 6.36 12.20
N VAL A 343 3.90 6.03 13.49
CA VAL A 343 4.87 5.28 14.28
C VAL A 343 4.30 3.90 14.57
N VAL A 344 4.98 2.87 14.07
CA VAL A 344 4.73 1.49 14.46
C VAL A 344 5.43 1.25 15.80
N THR A 345 4.62 1.08 16.83
CA THR A 345 5.06 0.89 18.23
C THR A 345 5.34 -0.57 18.56
N ASN A 346 4.71 -1.49 17.83
CA ASN A 346 4.88 -2.92 18.04
C ASN A 346 4.70 -3.70 16.73
N PHE A 347 5.50 -4.76 16.57
CA PHE A 347 5.33 -5.79 15.54
C PHE A 347 5.51 -7.16 16.19
N GLN A 348 4.58 -8.07 15.96
CA GLN A 348 4.68 -9.45 16.42
C GLN A 348 4.26 -10.40 15.30
N TYR A 349 4.99 -11.49 15.17
CA TYR A 349 4.67 -12.60 14.31
C TYR A 349 4.84 -13.90 15.09
N ARG A 350 3.78 -14.73 15.11
CA ARG A 350 3.78 -16.05 15.75
C ARG A 350 3.29 -17.09 14.75
N ARG A 351 4.09 -18.12 14.51
CA ARG A 351 3.72 -19.25 13.66
C ARG A 351 2.64 -20.11 14.30
#